data_AF-A0A0J7K1T7-F1
#
_entry.id   AF-A0A0J7K1T7-F1
#
_cell.length_a   1.000
_cell.length_b   1.000
_cell.length_c   1.000
_cell.angle_alpha   90.00
_cell.angle_beta   90.00
_cell.angle_gamma   90.00
#
_symmetry.space_group_name_H-M   'P 1'
#
loop_
_entity.id
_entity.type
_entity.pdbx_description
1 polymer ?
#
loop_
_entity_poly.entity_id
_entity_poly.type
_entity_poly.pdbx_seq_one_letter_code
_entity_poly.pdbx_strand_id
1 'polypeptide(L)'
;MTTESKCPFSGGKQPAPQNGPTNQDWWPNQLSLKPLHQHSPLSDPMDKDFNYADAFNSLDLAAVKQDLHALMTDSQEWWPADFGHYGGLFIRMAWHSAGTYRIGDGRGGAGEGQQRFAPLNSWPDNVSLDKARRLLWPVKKKYGQKISWAGLLVLAG
;
A
#
# COMPACT_ATOMS: atom_id res chain seq x y z
N MET A 1 3.65 23.39 -22.60
CA MET A 1 2.23 23.34 -22.20
C MET A 1 2.18 22.89 -20.75
N THR A 2 1.97 23.81 -19.80
CA THR A 2 1.82 23.45 -18.38
C THR A 2 0.35 23.16 -18.11
N THR A 3 -0.11 21.96 -18.49
CA THR A 3 -1.38 21.42 -18.01
C THR A 3 -1.16 20.84 -16.63
N GLU A 4 -0.92 21.69 -15.63
CA GLU A 4 -0.97 21.26 -14.23
C GLU A 4 -2.38 20.74 -13.93
N SER A 5 -2.46 19.56 -13.31
CA SER A 5 -3.70 18.91 -12.90
C SER A 5 -4.36 19.70 -11.76
N LYS A 6 -4.95 20.85 -12.07
CA LYS A 6 -5.76 21.62 -11.12
C LYS A 6 -7.14 20.97 -11.01
N CYS A 7 -7.65 20.83 -9.78
CA CYS A 7 -9.02 20.36 -9.55
C CYS A 7 -9.99 21.33 -10.27
N PRO A 8 -10.82 20.85 -11.21
CA PRO A 8 -11.67 21.71 -12.05
C PRO A 8 -12.88 22.31 -11.32
N PHE A 9 -13.12 21.91 -10.07
CA PHE A 9 -14.22 22.42 -9.24
C PHE A 9 -13.70 23.40 -8.18
N SER A 10 -14.04 24.68 -8.33
CA SER A 10 -13.67 25.77 -7.40
C SER A 10 -14.77 26.19 -6.43
N GLY A 11 -16.00 25.64 -6.53
CA GLY A 11 -17.21 26.24 -5.91
C GLY A 11 -18.03 25.40 -4.94
N GLY A 12 -17.58 24.20 -4.53
CA GLY A 12 -18.31 23.41 -3.52
C GLY A 12 -17.88 23.76 -2.09
N LYS A 13 -18.80 23.68 -1.12
CA LYS A 13 -18.46 23.63 0.32
C LYS A 13 -17.68 22.32 0.62
N GLN A 14 -16.42 22.30 0.22
CA GLN A 14 -15.44 21.32 0.68
C GLN A 14 -15.23 21.59 2.19
N PRO A 15 -15.08 20.57 3.06
CA PRO A 15 -14.53 20.81 4.38
C PRO A 15 -13.19 21.53 4.15
N ALA A 16 -13.07 22.74 4.71
CA ALA A 16 -12.01 23.68 4.38
C ALA A 16 -10.66 22.95 4.27
N PRO A 17 -10.00 22.97 3.11
CA PRO A 17 -8.61 22.62 3.10
C PRO A 17 -7.85 23.85 3.61
N GLN A 18 -6.64 23.61 4.04
CA GLN A 18 -5.59 24.60 4.23
C GLN A 18 -5.22 25.34 2.91
N ASN A 19 -6.18 25.60 2.00
CA ASN A 19 -6.02 26.02 0.61
C ASN A 19 -6.16 27.54 0.41
N GLY A 20 -5.35 28.30 1.15
CA GLY A 20 -4.69 29.43 0.52
C GLY A 20 -3.44 28.92 -0.23
N PRO A 21 -2.82 29.74 -1.09
CA PRO A 21 -1.49 29.41 -1.59
C PRO A 21 -0.55 29.16 -0.41
N THR A 22 0.07 27.98 -0.40
CA THR A 22 1.02 27.53 0.61
C THR A 22 2.38 28.18 0.40
N ASN A 23 3.29 28.07 1.38
CA ASN A 23 4.65 28.58 1.22
C ASN A 23 5.37 27.98 -0.01
N GLN A 24 5.07 26.73 -0.40
CA GLN A 24 5.69 26.12 -1.59
C GLN A 24 5.16 26.72 -2.89
N ASP A 25 3.91 27.21 -2.89
CA ASP A 25 3.33 27.89 -4.06
C ASP A 25 3.99 29.26 -4.27
N TRP A 26 4.32 29.97 -3.19
CA TRP A 26 5.02 31.26 -3.24
C TRP A 26 6.53 31.14 -3.45
N TRP A 27 7.17 30.16 -2.81
CA TRP A 27 8.61 29.92 -2.85
C TRP A 27 8.92 28.48 -3.29
N PRO A 28 8.73 28.14 -4.58
CA PRO A 28 8.83 26.75 -5.05
C PRO A 28 10.22 26.13 -4.91
N ASN A 29 11.27 26.95 -4.84
CA ASN A 29 12.65 26.49 -4.66
C ASN A 29 13.14 26.57 -3.20
N GLN A 30 12.27 26.92 -2.24
CA GLN A 30 12.63 26.90 -0.83
C GLN A 30 12.87 25.45 -0.36
N LEU A 31 13.90 25.26 0.47
CA LEU A 31 14.20 23.95 1.06
C LEU A 31 13.01 23.46 1.90
N SER A 32 12.51 22.27 1.57
CA SER A 32 11.41 21.63 2.29
C SER A 32 11.94 20.72 3.39
N LEU A 33 11.49 20.95 4.63
CA LEU A 33 11.78 20.08 5.77
C LEU A 33 10.80 18.91 5.90
N LYS A 34 9.78 18.84 5.02
CA LYS A 34 8.71 17.82 5.07
C LYS A 34 9.21 16.38 5.19
N PRO A 35 10.27 15.96 4.47
CA PRO A 35 10.76 14.58 4.57
C PRO A 35 11.27 14.19 5.97
N LEU A 36 11.72 15.15 6.79
CA LEU A 36 12.34 14.87 8.09
C LEU A 36 11.32 14.50 9.19
N HIS A 37 10.03 14.63 8.92
CA HIS A 37 8.96 14.32 9.87
C HIS A 37 7.84 13.47 9.24
N GLN A 38 8.17 12.76 8.16
CA GLN A 38 7.32 11.68 7.65
C GLN A 38 7.29 10.53 8.65
N HIS A 39 6.20 9.76 8.66
CA HIS A 39 6.02 8.60 9.53
C HIS A 39 6.14 8.91 11.04
N SER A 40 5.65 10.08 11.46
CA SER A 40 5.56 10.44 12.88
C SER A 40 4.68 9.43 13.64
N PRO A 41 5.04 9.05 14.88
CA PRO A 41 4.22 8.17 15.72
C PRO A 41 2.83 8.76 16.02
N LEU A 42 2.64 10.07 15.85
CA LEU A 42 1.32 10.71 15.96
C LEU A 42 0.33 10.25 14.88
N SER A 43 0.83 9.70 13.77
CA SER A 43 0.02 9.17 12.67
C SER A 43 -0.08 7.65 12.65
N ASP A 44 0.63 6.97 13.56
CA ASP A 44 0.60 5.52 13.68
C ASP A 44 -0.59 5.10 14.54
N PRO A 45 -1.53 4.28 14.02
CA PRO A 45 -2.66 3.80 14.80
C PRO A 45 -2.30 2.67 15.79
N MET A 46 -1.06 2.16 15.77
CA MET A 46 -0.63 1.11 16.69
C MET A 46 -0.39 1.66 18.11
N ASP A 47 -0.49 0.78 19.11
CA ASP A 47 -0.13 1.13 20.48
C ASP A 47 1.34 1.56 20.56
N LYS A 48 1.64 2.52 21.44
CA LYS A 48 2.98 3.12 21.58
C LYS A 48 4.08 2.07 21.83
N ASP A 49 3.74 1.00 22.54
CA ASP A 49 4.68 -0.05 22.92
C ASP A 49 4.58 -1.28 21.99
N PHE A 50 3.92 -1.15 20.84
CA PHE A 50 3.75 -2.24 19.88
C PHE A 50 5.10 -2.64 19.25
N ASN A 51 5.45 -3.92 19.38
CA ASN A 51 6.59 -4.53 18.70
C ASN A 51 6.13 -5.50 17.61
N TYR A 52 6.34 -5.12 16.34
CA TYR A 52 5.97 -5.96 15.21
C TYR A 52 6.74 -7.27 15.16
N ALA A 53 8.01 -7.30 15.54
CA ALA A 53 8.82 -8.52 15.52
C ALA A 53 8.25 -9.57 16.48
N ASP A 54 7.89 -9.16 17.70
CA ASP A 54 7.27 -10.05 18.69
C ASP A 54 5.88 -10.52 18.23
N ALA A 55 5.09 -9.60 17.68
CA ALA A 55 3.77 -9.92 17.13
C ALA A 55 3.87 -10.95 15.99
N PHE A 56 4.83 -10.78 15.06
CA PHE A 56 5.07 -11.69 13.96
C PHE A 56 5.63 -13.04 14.43
N ASN A 57 6.55 -13.06 15.39
CA ASN A 57 7.07 -14.30 15.96
C ASN A 57 5.98 -15.14 16.67
N SER A 58 4.90 -14.49 17.13
CA SER A 58 3.72 -15.17 17.71
C SER A 58 2.67 -15.62 16.69
N LEU A 59 2.92 -15.42 15.39
CA LEU A 59 2.02 -15.75 14.30
C LEU A 59 2.14 -17.24 13.94
N ASP A 60 1.01 -17.91 13.76
CA ASP A 60 0.99 -19.22 13.09
C ASP A 60 1.18 -19.01 11.58
N LEU A 61 2.45 -18.96 11.15
CA LEU A 61 2.80 -18.76 9.75
C LEU A 61 2.34 -19.92 8.86
N ALA A 62 2.25 -21.14 9.40
CA ALA A 62 1.77 -22.29 8.64
C ALA A 62 0.28 -22.13 8.30
N ALA A 63 -0.53 -21.72 9.27
CA ALA A 63 -1.95 -21.41 9.04
C ALA A 63 -2.14 -20.27 8.04
N VAL A 64 -1.31 -19.21 8.09
CA VAL A 64 -1.36 -18.11 7.11
C VAL A 64 -1.11 -18.64 5.69
N LYS A 65 -0.09 -19.47 5.50
CA LYS A 65 0.23 -20.06 4.19
C LYS A 65 -0.90 -20.96 3.70
N GLN A 66 -1.50 -21.76 4.59
CA GLN A 66 -2.64 -22.60 4.25
C GLN A 66 -3.85 -21.77 3.79
N ASP A 67 -4.18 -20.69 4.51
CA ASP A 67 -5.26 -19.79 4.12
C ASP A 67 -4.97 -19.09 2.78
N LEU A 68 -3.72 -18.71 2.51
CA LEU A 68 -3.31 -18.14 1.22
C LEU A 68 -3.48 -19.15 0.09
N HIS A 69 -3.07 -20.40 0.29
CA HIS A 69 -3.27 -21.47 -0.69
C HIS A 69 -4.76 -21.74 -0.96
N ALA A 70 -5.59 -21.77 0.09
CA ALA A 70 -7.03 -21.93 -0.08
C ALA A 70 -7.65 -20.76 -0.86
N LEU A 71 -7.26 -19.53 -0.52
CA LEU A 71 -7.71 -18.31 -1.20
C LEU A 71 -7.36 -18.31 -2.68
N MET A 72 -6.22 -18.89 -3.08
CA MET A 72 -5.81 -18.88 -4.49
C MET A 72 -6.82 -19.54 -5.42
N THR A 73 -7.62 -20.50 -4.95
CA THR A 73 -8.67 -21.17 -5.75
C THR A 73 -10.09 -20.78 -5.33
N ASP A 74 -10.26 -19.91 -4.34
CA ASP A 74 -11.56 -19.43 -3.87
C ASP A 74 -12.02 -18.21 -4.69
N SER A 75 -12.43 -18.48 -5.94
CA SER A 75 -12.80 -17.43 -6.90
C SER A 75 -14.00 -16.60 -6.42
N GLN A 76 -13.83 -15.28 -6.41
CA GLN A 76 -14.84 -14.29 -6.02
C GLN A 76 -15.59 -13.75 -7.23
N GLU A 77 -16.91 -13.61 -7.15
CA GLU A 77 -17.75 -13.14 -8.27
C GLU A 77 -17.40 -11.71 -8.75
N TRP A 78 -17.00 -10.82 -7.83
CA TRP A 78 -16.66 -9.43 -8.15
C TRP A 78 -15.29 -9.29 -8.83
N TRP A 79 -14.46 -10.34 -8.79
CA TRP A 79 -13.20 -10.42 -9.52
C TRP A 79 -12.82 -11.89 -9.77
N PRO A 80 -13.43 -12.56 -10.76
CA PRO A 80 -13.24 -14.00 -10.97
C PRO A 80 -11.77 -14.36 -11.21
N ALA A 81 -11.37 -15.54 -10.72
CA ALA A 81 -10.00 -16.02 -10.90
C ALA A 81 -9.79 -16.55 -12.32
N ASP A 82 -8.78 -16.03 -13.01
CA ASP A 82 -8.35 -16.57 -14.30
C ASP A 82 -7.92 -18.04 -14.11
N PHE A 83 -8.44 -18.93 -14.96
CA PHE A 83 -8.20 -20.37 -14.87
C PHE A 83 -8.60 -21.00 -13.52
N GLY A 84 -9.46 -20.33 -12.74
CA GLY A 84 -9.84 -20.76 -11.40
C GLY A 84 -8.71 -20.60 -10.37
N HIS A 85 -7.66 -19.80 -10.64
CA HIS A 85 -6.53 -19.65 -9.73
C HIS A 85 -5.91 -18.23 -9.74
N TYR A 86 -5.88 -17.54 -8.59
CA TYR A 86 -5.32 -16.18 -8.46
C TYR A 86 -3.79 -16.10 -8.43
N GLY A 87 -3.09 -17.23 -8.43
CA GLY A 87 -1.61 -17.30 -8.31
C GLY A 87 -0.87 -16.35 -9.25
N GLY A 88 -1.23 -16.29 -10.54
CA GLY A 88 -0.58 -15.36 -11.48
C GLY A 88 -0.76 -13.88 -11.09
N LEU A 89 -1.94 -13.52 -10.58
CA LEU A 89 -2.24 -12.18 -10.10
C LEU A 89 -1.45 -11.84 -8.83
N PHE A 90 -1.32 -12.77 -7.88
CA PHE A 90 -0.56 -12.55 -6.65
C PHE A 90 0.95 -12.50 -6.90
N ILE A 91 1.49 -13.35 -7.79
CA ILE A 91 2.89 -13.27 -8.23
C ILE A 91 3.18 -11.89 -8.82
N ARG A 92 2.33 -11.41 -9.73
CA ARG A 92 2.45 -10.05 -10.30
C ARG A 92 2.39 -8.98 -9.20
N MET A 93 1.47 -9.10 -8.25
CA MET A 93 1.34 -8.13 -7.16
C MET A 93 2.62 -8.05 -6.31
N ALA A 94 3.17 -9.21 -5.91
CA ALA A 94 4.42 -9.29 -5.14
C ALA A 94 5.61 -8.72 -5.94
N TRP A 95 5.72 -9.10 -7.22
CA TRP A 95 6.72 -8.57 -8.15
C TRP A 95 6.65 -7.04 -8.24
N HIS A 96 5.47 -6.46 -8.50
CA HIS A 96 5.30 -5.00 -8.58
C HIS A 96 5.54 -4.30 -7.23
N SER A 97 5.31 -4.98 -6.11
CA SER A 97 5.62 -4.42 -4.79
C SER A 97 7.13 -4.30 -4.60
N ALA A 98 7.89 -5.32 -4.98
CA ALA A 98 9.35 -5.33 -4.85
C ALA A 98 10.07 -4.56 -5.98
N GLY A 99 9.50 -4.52 -7.18
CA GLY A 99 10.13 -4.03 -8.41
C GLY A 99 10.33 -2.52 -8.50
N THR A 100 9.86 -1.74 -7.52
CA THR A 100 10.11 -0.30 -7.45
C THR A 100 11.50 0.05 -6.88
N TYR A 101 12.24 -0.94 -6.39
CA TYR A 101 13.55 -0.78 -5.79
C TYR A 101 14.59 -0.25 -6.77
N ARG A 102 15.48 0.63 -6.30
CA ARG A 102 16.61 1.18 -7.07
C ARG A 102 17.89 1.17 -6.26
N ILE A 103 18.98 0.67 -6.84
CA ILE A 103 20.29 0.57 -6.18
C ILE A 103 20.97 1.94 -5.93
N GLY A 104 20.61 2.98 -6.68
CA GLY A 104 21.30 4.27 -6.63
C GLY A 104 21.08 5.06 -5.34
N ASP A 105 19.90 4.92 -4.73
CA ASP A 105 19.56 5.59 -3.46
C ASP A 105 18.87 4.66 -2.45
N GLY A 106 18.74 3.37 -2.78
CA GLY A 106 18.13 2.34 -1.93
C GLY A 106 16.62 2.50 -1.72
N ARG A 107 15.95 3.45 -2.38
CA ARG A 107 14.51 3.69 -2.20
C ARG A 107 13.66 2.73 -3.05
N GLY A 108 12.39 2.64 -2.68
CA GLY A 108 11.43 1.73 -3.29
C GLY A 108 11.53 0.33 -2.68
N GLY A 109 10.95 -0.64 -3.36
CA GLY A 109 10.84 -2.01 -2.87
C GLY A 109 9.60 -2.24 -1.99
N ALA A 110 9.49 -3.47 -1.49
CA ALA A 110 8.28 -3.93 -0.81
C ALA A 110 8.27 -3.69 0.71
N GLY A 111 9.40 -3.28 1.30
CA GLY A 111 9.62 -3.29 2.75
C GLY A 111 8.61 -2.47 3.57
N GLU A 112 8.08 -1.39 3.00
CA GLU A 112 7.11 -0.51 3.65
C GLU A 112 5.66 -0.75 3.21
N GLY A 113 5.43 -1.62 2.22
CA GLY A 113 4.09 -1.88 1.68
C GLY A 113 3.46 -0.67 0.99
N GLN A 114 4.27 0.24 0.43
CA GLN A 114 3.83 1.50 -0.20
C GLN A 114 2.90 1.28 -1.41
N GLN A 115 2.85 0.07 -1.99
CA GLN A 115 1.92 -0.27 -3.07
C GLN A 115 0.43 -0.02 -2.71
N ARG A 116 0.09 0.04 -1.41
CA ARG A 116 -1.27 0.37 -0.94
C ARG A 116 -1.57 1.88 -0.89
N PHE A 117 -0.56 2.73 -1.02
CA PHE A 117 -0.67 4.19 -0.92
C PHE A 117 -0.38 4.87 -2.25
N ALA A 118 -0.74 6.15 -2.36
CA ALA A 118 -0.35 6.98 -3.48
C ALA A 118 1.18 7.22 -3.46
N PRO A 119 1.84 7.34 -4.63
CA PRO A 119 1.24 7.26 -5.96
C PRO A 119 1.12 5.82 -6.49
N LEU A 120 1.78 4.85 -5.86
CA LEU A 120 1.94 3.49 -6.39
C LEU A 120 0.61 2.76 -6.57
N ASN A 121 -0.36 2.98 -5.69
CA ASN A 121 -1.68 2.37 -5.78
C ASN A 121 -2.48 2.79 -7.05
N SER A 122 -2.04 3.82 -7.76
CA SER A 122 -2.69 4.37 -8.96
C SER A 122 -1.76 4.51 -10.15
N TRP A 123 -0.55 3.95 -10.08
CA TRP A 123 0.33 3.87 -11.26
C TRP A 123 -0.32 3.02 -12.36
N PRO A 124 -0.19 3.42 -13.64
CA PRO A 124 -0.75 2.66 -14.76
C PRO A 124 -0.29 1.20 -14.79
N ASP A 125 0.95 0.95 -14.38
CA ASP A 125 1.51 -0.41 -14.36
C ASP A 125 0.95 -1.27 -13.21
N ASN A 126 0.31 -0.66 -12.21
CA ASN A 126 -0.31 -1.34 -11.07
C ASN A 126 -1.82 -1.53 -11.24
N VAL A 127 -2.35 -1.38 -12.46
CA VAL A 127 -3.76 -1.63 -12.78
C VAL A 127 -4.21 -3.01 -12.27
N SER A 128 -5.39 -3.03 -11.65
CA SER A 128 -6.05 -4.18 -11.04
C SER A 128 -5.35 -4.77 -9.81
N LEU A 129 -4.18 -4.27 -9.39
CA LEU A 129 -3.56 -4.71 -8.14
C LEU A 129 -4.29 -4.20 -6.90
N ASP A 130 -5.14 -3.19 -7.03
CA ASP A 130 -6.12 -2.82 -6.01
C ASP A 130 -7.06 -3.98 -5.66
N LYS A 131 -7.46 -4.77 -6.66
CA LYS A 131 -8.31 -5.95 -6.51
C LYS A 131 -7.52 -7.11 -5.91
N ALA A 132 -6.27 -7.32 -6.33
CA ALA A 132 -5.37 -8.29 -5.72
C ALA A 132 -5.19 -8.04 -4.21
N ARG A 133 -4.93 -6.78 -3.82
CA ARG A 133 -4.85 -6.39 -2.40
C ARG A 133 -6.19 -6.58 -1.67
N ARG A 134 -7.32 -6.34 -2.35
CA ARG A 134 -8.65 -6.54 -1.78
C ARG A 134 -8.95 -8.02 -1.52
N LEU A 135 -8.52 -8.93 -2.39
CA LEU A 135 -8.66 -10.39 -2.20
C LEU A 135 -7.91 -10.87 -0.95
N LEU A 136 -6.78 -10.25 -0.61
CA LEU A 136 -6.00 -10.60 0.60
C LEU A 136 -6.57 -10.03 1.90
N TRP A 137 -7.56 -9.13 1.83
CA TRP A 137 -8.12 -8.49 3.03
C TRP A 137 -8.68 -9.49 4.06
N PRO A 138 -9.42 -10.55 3.71
CA PRO A 138 -9.88 -11.54 4.69
C PRO A 138 -8.75 -12.19 5.48
N VAL A 139 -7.62 -12.50 4.82
CA VAL A 139 -6.41 -13.03 5.48
C VAL A 139 -5.83 -11.97 6.42
N LYS A 140 -5.65 -10.73 5.95
CA LYS A 140 -5.17 -9.63 6.81
C LYS A 140 -6.08 -9.39 8.02
N LYS A 141 -7.39 -9.49 7.83
CA LYS A 141 -8.42 -9.33 8.88
C LYS A 141 -8.30 -10.45 9.92
N LYS A 142 -8.13 -11.70 9.49
CA LYS A 142 -7.98 -12.87 10.37
C LYS A 142 -6.75 -12.79 11.26
N TYR A 143 -5.60 -12.39 10.70
CA TYR A 143 -4.32 -12.38 11.41
C TYR A 143 -3.95 -11.04 12.06
N GLY A 144 -4.72 -9.99 11.79
CA GLY A 144 -4.61 -8.70 12.47
C GLY A 144 -3.18 -8.12 12.42
N GLN A 145 -2.74 -7.50 13.51
CA GLN A 145 -1.42 -6.85 13.59
C GLN A 145 -0.22 -7.82 13.55
N LYS A 146 -0.45 -9.13 13.68
CA LYS A 146 0.63 -10.13 13.65
C LYS A 146 1.26 -10.32 12.27
N ILE A 147 0.56 -9.90 11.20
CA ILE A 147 1.13 -9.82 9.86
C ILE A 147 0.89 -8.44 9.26
N SER A 148 1.95 -7.79 8.82
CA SER A 148 1.88 -6.49 8.16
C SER A 148 1.36 -6.62 6.73
N TRP A 149 0.84 -5.54 6.16
CA TRP A 149 0.54 -5.51 4.73
C TRP A 149 1.81 -5.71 3.89
N ALA A 150 2.93 -5.08 4.26
CA ALA A 150 4.20 -5.23 3.56
C ALA A 150 4.61 -6.71 3.44
N GLY A 151 4.56 -7.45 4.54
CA GLY A 151 4.86 -8.88 4.55
C GLY A 151 3.83 -9.71 3.79
N LEU A 152 2.53 -9.44 3.98
CA LEU A 152 1.45 -10.21 3.35
C LEU A 152 1.45 -10.08 1.81
N LEU A 153 1.74 -8.89 1.28
CA LEU A 153 1.78 -8.66 -0.17
C LEU A 153 2.85 -9.50 -0.86
N VAL A 154 4.01 -9.65 -0.23
CA VAL A 154 5.13 -10.44 -0.77
C VAL A 154 4.93 -11.92 -0.49
N LEU A 155 4.42 -12.29 0.68
CA LEU A 155 4.17 -13.70 1.05
C LEU A 155 3.11 -14.37 0.17
N ALA A 156 2.17 -13.60 -0.38
CA ALA A 156 1.11 -14.11 -1.24
C ALA A 156 1.59 -14.49 -2.65
N GLY A 157 2.71 -13.92 -3.13
CA GLY A 157 3.31 -14.24 -4.42
C GLY A 157 4.34 -15.34 -4.32
#